data_AF-A0A929I6P9-F1
#
_entry.id   AF-A0A929I6P9-F1
#
_cell.length_a   1.000
_cell.length_b   1.000
_cell.length_c   1.000
_cell.angle_alpha   90.00
_cell.angle_beta   90.00
_cell.angle_gamma   90.00
#
_symmetry.space_group_name_H-M   'P 1'
#
loop_
_entity.id
_entity.type
_entity.pdbx_description
1 polymer ?
#
loop_
_entity_poly.entity_id
_entity_poly.type
_entity_poly.pdbx_seq_one_letter_code
_entity_poly.pdbx_strand_id
1 'polypeptide(L)' 'MENISKNEDNNSSKLGINGLGRIGKLTLWHHVARKYFNEIVVNLGRDVGTSLRDIAHYLERDSTYGSLGGYLYGYKGKKV' A
#
# COMPACT_ATOMS: atom_id res chain seq x y z
N MET A 1 16.46 41.37 9.81
CA MET A 1 15.26 40.86 9.15
C MET A 1 15.51 39.38 8.89
N GLU A 2 14.83 38.53 9.65
CA GLU A 2 15.06 37.09 9.70
C GLU A 2 14.76 36.43 8.35
N ASN A 3 15.67 35.54 7.94
CA ASN A 3 15.51 34.69 6.78
C ASN A 3 14.35 33.73 7.05
N ILE A 4 13.19 34.00 6.46
CA ILE A 4 12.10 33.03 6.37
C ILE A 4 12.57 31.96 5.40
N SER A 5 13.24 30.95 5.96
CA SER A 5 13.43 29.64 5.33
C SER A 5 12.05 29.17 4.87
N LYS A 6 11.83 29.18 3.56
CA LYS A 6 10.65 28.57 2.95
C LYS A 6 10.62 27.12 3.41
N ASN A 7 9.54 26.76 4.11
CA ASN A 7 9.19 25.38 4.47
C ASN A 7 9.51 24.45 3.31
N GLU A 8 10.28 23.40 3.58
CA GLU A 8 10.29 22.22 2.74
C GLU A 8 8.89 21.61 2.81
N ASP A 9 8.01 22.01 1.89
CA ASP A 9 6.82 21.24 1.58
C ASP A 9 7.26 19.97 0.85
N ASN A 10 7.85 19.03 1.61
CA ASN A 10 8.00 17.64 1.23
C ASN A 10 6.58 17.10 1.06
N ASN A 11 6.01 17.29 -0.13
CA ASN A 11 4.64 16.96 -0.52
C ASN A 11 4.31 15.51 -0.15
N SER A 12 3.92 15.28 1.11
CA SER A 12 3.71 13.97 1.71
C SER A 12 2.36 13.48 1.23
N SER A 13 2.30 13.09 -0.04
CA SER A 13 1.08 12.64 -0.67
C SER A 13 0.61 11.39 0.06
N LYS A 14 -0.61 11.47 0.62
CA LYS A 14 -1.28 10.37 1.32
C LYS A 14 -2.30 9.75 0.38
N LEU A 15 -2.42 8.43 0.41
CA LEU A 15 -3.43 7.70 -0.37
C LEU A 15 -4.47 7.08 0.55
N GLY A 16 -5.75 7.40 0.31
CA GLY A 16 -6.87 6.70 0.93
C GLY A 16 -7.44 5.63 -0.01
N ILE A 17 -7.67 4.41 0.49
CA ILE A 17 -8.35 3.33 -0.23
C ILE A 17 -9.55 2.89 0.60
N ASN A 18 -10.76 3.10 0.09
CA ASN A 18 -11.99 2.66 0.75
C ASN A 18 -12.56 1.40 0.09
N GLY A 19 -12.46 0.27 0.78
CA GLY A 19 -12.84 -1.05 0.29
C GLY A 19 -11.63 -1.84 -0.21
N LEU A 20 -11.10 -2.73 0.62
CA LEU A 20 -9.95 -3.57 0.28
C LEU A 20 -10.39 -4.91 -0.35
N GLY A 21 -11.13 -4.81 -1.45
CA GLY A 21 -11.39 -5.94 -2.34
C GLY A 21 -10.15 -6.31 -3.16
N ARG A 22 -10.32 -7.08 -4.25
CA ARG A 22 -9.20 -7.47 -5.12
C ARG A 22 -8.54 -6.27 -5.78
N ILE A 23 -9.34 -5.35 -6.32
CA ILE A 23 -8.85 -4.13 -6.96
C ILE A 23 -8.10 -3.27 -5.94
N GLY A 24 -8.73 -2.98 -4.79
CA GLY A 24 -8.09 -2.19 -3.73
C GLY A 24 -6.78 -2.80 -3.23
N LYS A 25 -6.71 -4.12 -3.10
CA LYS A 25 -5.50 -4.84 -2.71
C LYS A 25 -4.39 -4.72 -3.76
N LEU A 26 -4.69 -4.96 -5.04
CA LEU A 26 -3.71 -4.81 -6.11
C LEU A 26 -3.24 -3.35 -6.27
N THR A 27 -4.15 -2.39 -6.12
CA THR A 27 -3.81 -0.95 -6.09
C THR A 27 -2.85 -0.64 -4.95
N LEU A 28 -3.12 -1.17 -3.74
CA LEU A 28 -2.21 -1.03 -2.62
C LEU A 28 -0.84 -1.63 -2.93
N TRP A 29 -0.78 -2.88 -3.41
CA TRP A 29 0.46 -3.57 -3.73
C TRP A 29 1.30 -2.79 -4.74
N HIS A 30 0.66 -2.23 -5.77
CA HIS A 30 1.29 -1.39 -6.78
C HIS A 30 1.90 -0.12 -6.17
N HIS A 31 1.16 0.59 -5.32
CA HIS A 31 1.66 1.82 -4.69
C HIS A 31 2.77 1.54 -3.66
N VAL A 32 2.68 0.43 -2.94
CA VAL A 32 3.75 -0.06 -2.04
C VAL A 32 5.02 -0.37 -2.83
N ALA A 33 4.90 -1.06 -3.97
CA ALA A 33 6.04 -1.41 -4.81
C ALA A 33 6.75 -0.18 -5.39
N ARG A 34 5.98 0.85 -5.75
CA ARG A 34 6.48 2.13 -6.29
C ARG A 34 7.06 3.06 -5.23
N LYS A 35 6.66 2.90 -3.96
CA LYS A 35 6.97 3.83 -2.87
C LYS A 35 6.62 5.28 -3.24
N TYR A 36 5.49 5.47 -3.91
CA TYR A 36 5.08 6.77 -4.45
C TYR A 36 4.42 7.67 -3.39
N PHE A 37 3.71 7.07 -2.45
CA PHE A 37 3.04 7.76 -1.36
C PHE A 37 3.75 7.46 -0.03
N ASN A 38 3.81 8.47 0.84
CA ASN A 38 4.47 8.34 2.14
C ASN A 38 3.59 7.60 3.15
N GLU A 39 2.27 7.68 2.98
CA GLU A 39 1.28 7.09 3.87
C GLU A 39 0.11 6.56 3.05
N ILE A 40 -0.35 5.36 3.40
CA ILE A 40 -1.54 4.75 2.80
C ILE A 40 -2.51 4.35 3.90
N VAL A 41 -3.73 4.87 3.83
CA VAL A 41 -4.82 4.57 4.76
C VAL A 41 -5.84 3.70 4.03
N VAL A 42 -6.18 2.56 4.61
CA VAL A 42 -7.10 1.58 4.03
C VAL A 42 -8.30 1.35 4.94
N ASN A 43 -9.49 1.45 4.38
CA ASN A 43 -10.70 0.88 4.98
C ASN A 43 -11.02 -0.44 4.26
N LEU A 44 -11.33 -1.49 5.03
CA LEU A 44 -11.52 -2.83 4.49
C LEU A 44 -12.93 -3.02 3.91
N GLY A 45 -13.92 -2.27 4.43
CA GLY A 45 -15.29 -2.25 3.93
C GLY A 45 -16.12 -3.50 4.26
N ARG A 46 -15.58 -4.43 5.06
CA ARG A 46 -16.23 -5.63 5.58
C ARG A 46 -15.52 -6.11 6.84
N ASP A 47 -16.21 -6.91 7.65
CA ASP A 47 -15.59 -7.56 8.79
C ASP A 47 -14.53 -8.57 8.32
N VAL A 48 -13.32 -8.41 8.82
CA VAL A 48 -12.15 -9.20 8.42
C VAL A 48 -11.37 -9.63 9.65
N GLY A 49 -11.66 -10.85 10.09
CA GLY A 49 -11.00 -11.45 11.24
C GLY A 49 -11.24 -10.69 12.54
N THR A 50 -10.47 -11.07 13.56
CA THR A 50 -10.60 -10.51 14.91
C THR A 50 -9.29 -9.90 15.41
N SER A 51 -8.20 -10.08 14.65
CA SER A 51 -6.86 -9.65 15.04
C SER A 51 -6.15 -8.90 13.93
N LEU A 52 -5.16 -8.08 14.30
CA LEU A 52 -4.26 -7.41 13.36
C LEU A 52 -3.57 -8.41 12.42
N ARG A 53 -3.31 -9.63 12.91
CA ARG A 53 -2.67 -10.69 12.13
C ARG A 53 -3.57 -11.19 10.99
N ASP A 54 -4.88 -11.23 11.20
CA ASP A 54 -5.84 -11.58 10.16
C ASP A 54 -5.86 -10.53 9.05
N ILE A 55 -5.78 -9.24 9.44
CA ILE A 55 -5.67 -8.13 8.49
C ILE A 55 -4.37 -8.24 7.69
N ALA A 56 -3.23 -8.46 8.35
CA ALA A 56 -1.94 -8.62 7.70
C ALA A 56 -1.95 -9.81 6.72
N HIS A 57 -2.49 -10.96 7.14
CA HIS A 57 -2.62 -12.14 6.30
C HIS A 57 -3.54 -11.88 5.09
N TYR A 58 -4.65 -11.17 5.31
CA TYR A 58 -5.56 -10.78 4.23
C TYR A 58 -4.91 -9.81 3.24
N LEU A 59 -4.08 -8.89 3.72
CA LEU A 59 -3.33 -7.94 2.90
C LEU A 59 -2.27 -8.64 2.05
N GLU A 60 -1.55 -9.58 2.66
CA GLU A 60 -0.44 -10.28 2.05
C GLU A 60 -0.92 -11.31 1.03
N ARG A 61 -2.04 -12.01 1.27
CA ARG A 61 -2.46 -13.14 0.44
C ARG A 61 -3.68 -12.80 -0.41
N ASP A 62 -3.57 -13.09 -1.70
CA ASP A 62 -4.67 -13.11 -2.65
C ASP A 62 -4.79 -14.50 -3.29
N SER A 63 -6.01 -15.01 -3.42
CA SER A 63 -6.23 -16.38 -3.90
C SER A 63 -5.96 -16.58 -5.40
N THR A 64 -5.90 -15.50 -6.20
CA THR A 64 -5.57 -15.61 -7.64
C THR A 64 -4.19 -15.04 -7.94
N TYR A 65 -3.76 -13.99 -7.26
CA TYR A 65 -2.47 -13.34 -7.54
C TYR A 65 -1.32 -13.79 -6.63
N GLY A 66 -1.59 -14.68 -5.67
CA GLY A 66 -0.57 -15.22 -4.78
C GLY A 66 -0.27 -14.29 -3.61
N SER A 67 1.00 -14.18 -3.21
CA SER A 67 1.42 -13.33 -2.10
C SER A 67 1.97 -11.98 -2.54
N LEU A 68 1.82 -10.97 -1.69
CA LEU A 68 2.44 -9.66 -1.83
C LEU A 68 3.96 -9.81 -1.97
N GLY A 69 4.59 -10.69 -1.19
CA GLY A 69 6.03 -10.96 -1.30
C GLY A 69 6.43 -11.43 -2.70
N GLY A 70 5.68 -12.38 -3.28
CA GLY A 70 5.90 -12.85 -4.64
C GLY A 70 5.67 -11.75 -5.68
N TYR A 71 4.61 -10.96 -5.53
CA TYR A 71 4.34 -9.79 -6.36
C TYR A 71 5.50 -8.77 -6.32
N LEU A 72 5.98 -8.40 -5.13
CA LEU A 72 7.08 -7.44 -4.96
C LEU A 72 8.41 -7.96 -5.51
N TYR A 73 8.67 -9.26 -5.37
CA TYR A 73 9.86 -9.90 -5.95
C TYR A 73 9.85 -9.81 -7.48
N GLY A 74 8.68 -10.07 -8.09
CA GLY A 74 8.48 -10.00 -9.53
C GLY A 74 8.28 -8.58 -10.09
N TYR A 75 7.96 -7.58 -9.25
CA TYR A 75 7.53 -6.24 -9.67
C TYR A 75 8.53 -5.54 -10.61
N LYS A 76 9.84 -5.70 -10.38
CA LYS A 76 10.88 -5.09 -11.23
C LYS A 76 11.20 -5.90 -12.49
N GLY A 77 10.52 -7.02 -12.73
CA GLY A 77 10.64 -7.80 -13.96
C GLY A 77 12.09 -8.12 -14.32
N LYS A 78 12.93 -8.50 -13.34
CA LYS A 78 14.28 -8.98 -13.66
C LYS A 78 14.12 -10.20 -14.55
N LYS A 79 14.74 -10.17 -15.74
CA LYS A 79 14.85 -11.35 -16.61
C LYS A 79 15.39 -12.51 -15.78
N VAL A 80 14.66 -13.62 -15.80
CA VAL A 80 15.20 -14.94 -15.50
C VAL A 80 15.96 -15.47 -16.71
#